data_AF-A0A813IUX5-F1
#
_entry.id   AF-A0A813IUX5-F1
#
_cell.length_a   1.000
_cell.length_b   1.000
_cell.length_c   1.000
_cell.angle_alpha   90.00
_cell.angle_beta   90.00
_cell.angle_gamma   90.00
#
_symmetry.space_group_name_H-M   'P 1'
#
loop_
_entity.id
_entity.type
_entity.pdbx_description
1 polymer ?
#
loop_
_entity_poly.entity_id
_entity_poly.type
_entity_poly.pdbx_seq_one_letter_code
_entity_poly.pdbx_strand_id
1 'polypeptide(L)'
;CLSATAVSWLTPLARKAASRPLIASDVWDAPSAETAEVSTAAFLAAWKVEQDRSSPSVARAVLRAFLPRFASSGLALFAFMCVQLAQPFLIRELLGYLSPDSADDLKHGLLVAFSLVL
;
A
#
# COMPACT_ATOMS: atom_id res chain seq x y z
N CYS A 1 12.61 5.72 6.38
CA CYS A 1 11.54 4.69 6.37
C CYS A 1 10.35 5.10 7.24
N LEU A 2 10.51 5.29 8.56
CA LEU A 2 9.41 5.68 9.46
C LEU A 2 8.60 6.90 9.00
N SER A 3 9.26 7.97 8.53
CA SER A 3 8.56 9.18 8.05
C SER A 3 7.66 8.92 6.82
N ALA A 4 8.07 8.00 5.94
CA ALA A 4 7.29 7.63 4.77
C ALA A 4 6.07 6.77 5.17
N THR A 5 6.27 5.80 6.07
CA THR A 5 5.21 4.92 6.56
C THR A 5 4.15 5.67 7.36
N ALA A 6 4.57 6.58 8.26
CA ALA A 6 3.65 7.39 9.07
C ALA A 6 3.14 8.64 8.33
N VAL A 7 3.54 8.84 7.06
CA VAL A 7 3.19 10.02 6.24
C VAL A 7 3.53 11.36 6.93
N SER A 8 4.48 11.35 7.87
CA SER A 8 4.83 12.54 8.67
C SER A 8 5.48 13.65 7.84
N TRP A 9 6.00 13.30 6.65
CA TRP A 9 6.52 14.28 5.70
C TRP A 9 5.45 15.28 5.20
N LEU A 10 4.16 14.94 5.29
CA LEU A 10 3.06 15.82 4.90
C LEU A 10 2.74 16.87 5.99
N THR A 11 3.06 16.59 7.25
CA THR A 11 2.79 17.47 8.40
C THR A 11 3.25 18.94 8.22
N PRO A 12 4.47 19.25 7.73
CA PRO A 12 4.86 20.65 7.51
C PRO A 12 3.98 21.39 6.50
N LEU A 13 3.52 20.71 5.44
CA LEU A 13 2.62 21.31 4.46
C LEU A 13 1.23 21.57 5.07
N ALA A 14 0.72 20.61 5.85
CA ALA A 14 -0.55 20.78 6.57
C ALA A 14 -0.52 21.97 7.53
N ARG A 15 0.59 22.18 8.26
CA ARG A 15 0.76 23.35 9.14
C ARG A 15 0.77 24.67 8.36
N LYS A 16 1.43 24.72 7.21
CA LYS A 16 1.40 25.91 6.34
C LYS A 16 -0.02 26.22 5.86
N ALA A 17 -0.74 25.20 5.37
CA ALA A 17 -2.11 25.33 4.90
C ALA A 17 -3.08 25.83 5.98
N ALA A 18 -2.85 25.45 7.24
CA ALA A 18 -3.64 25.93 8.37
C ALA A 18 -3.40 27.42 8.70
N SER A 19 -2.23 27.95 8.36
CA SER A 19 -1.85 29.34 8.67
C SER A 19 -2.13 30.32 7.53
N ARG A 20 -2.01 29.88 6.27
CA ARG A 20 -2.26 30.71 5.09
C ARG A 20 -2.63 29.85 3.87
N PRO A 21 -3.28 30.44 2.86
CA PRO A 21 -3.41 29.82 1.55
C PRO A 21 -2.05 29.38 0.99
N LEU A 22 -2.02 28.17 0.42
CA LEU A 22 -0.83 27.60 -0.19
C LEU A 22 -0.51 28.27 -1.53
N ILE A 23 0.78 28.38 -1.83
CA ILE A 23 1.28 28.83 -3.14
C ILE A 23 2.08 27.71 -3.80
N ALA A 24 2.29 27.80 -5.12
CA ALA A 24 2.95 26.73 -5.89
C ALA A 24 4.33 26.35 -5.32
N SER A 25 5.10 27.31 -4.81
CA SER A 25 6.41 27.09 -4.22
C SER A 25 6.39 26.41 -2.84
N ASP A 26 5.21 26.18 -2.24
CA ASP A 26 5.10 25.40 -1.00
C ASP A 26 5.11 23.89 -1.24
N VAL A 27 4.88 23.47 -2.49
CA VAL A 27 4.80 22.07 -2.89
C VAL A 27 6.19 21.60 -3.35
N TRP A 28 6.52 20.35 -3.05
CA TRP A 28 7.76 19.73 -3.49
C TRP A 28 7.71 19.38 -4.98
N ASP A 29 8.88 19.40 -5.63
CA ASP A 29 9.03 18.86 -6.97
C ASP A 29 8.77 17.35 -6.99
N ALA A 30 8.39 16.85 -8.17
CA ALA A 30 8.23 15.42 -8.37
C ALA A 30 9.55 14.68 -8.09
N PRO A 31 9.51 13.51 -7.43
CA PRO A 31 10.69 12.67 -7.29
C PRO A 31 11.31 12.37 -8.66
N SER A 32 12.64 12.35 -8.73
CA SER A 32 13.38 12.13 -9.99
C SER A 32 13.04 10.80 -10.69
N ALA A 33 12.54 9.81 -9.95
CA ALA A 33 12.09 8.52 -10.50
C ALA A 33 10.67 8.55 -11.08
N GLU A 34 9.87 9.58 -10.76
CA GLU A 34 8.45 9.72 -11.10
C GLU A 34 8.20 10.88 -12.08
N THR A 35 9.21 11.23 -12.89
CA THR A 35 9.07 12.25 -13.93
C THR A 35 8.49 11.67 -15.22
N ALA A 36 8.04 12.58 -16.09
CA ALA A 36 7.55 12.22 -17.42
C ALA A 36 8.64 11.55 -18.27
N GLU A 37 9.88 12.05 -18.23
CA GLU A 37 10.96 11.49 -19.05
C GLU A 37 11.25 10.03 -18.69
N VAL A 38 11.33 9.72 -17.39
CA VAL A 38 11.57 8.36 -16.90
C VAL A 38 10.41 7.44 -17.27
N SER A 39 9.18 7.90 -17.09
CA SER A 39 7.98 7.12 -17.39
C SER A 39 7.83 6.84 -18.89
N THR A 40 8.08 7.84 -19.74
CA THR A 40 8.06 7.70 -21.20
C THR A 40 9.17 6.78 -21.69
N ALA A 41 10.40 6.90 -21.15
CA ALA A 41 11.50 6.02 -21.52
C ALA A 41 11.21 4.55 -21.20
N ALA A 42 10.65 4.26 -20.01
CA ALA A 42 10.26 2.91 -19.62
C ALA A 42 9.17 2.33 -20.53
N PHE A 43 8.15 3.14 -20.86
CA PHE A 43 7.10 2.73 -21.79
C PHE A 43 7.65 2.46 -23.20
N LEU A 44 8.48 3.35 -23.75
CA LEU A 44 9.03 3.19 -25.10
C LEU A 44 9.91 1.94 -25.22
N ALA A 45 10.69 1.62 -24.19
CA ALA A 45 11.47 0.39 -24.13
C ALA A 45 10.56 -0.85 -24.17
N ALA A 46 9.46 -0.86 -23.40
CA ALA A 46 8.49 -1.95 -23.43
C ALA A 46 7.71 -2.03 -24.75
N TRP A 47 7.37 -0.88 -25.34
CA TRP A 47 6.67 -0.77 -26.61
C TRP A 47 7.50 -1.29 -27.78
N LYS A 48 8.82 -1.06 -27.79
CA LYS A 48 9.72 -1.62 -28.80
C LYS A 48 9.66 -3.15 -28.82
N VAL A 49 9.65 -3.79 -27.65
CA VAL A 49 9.52 -5.25 -27.52
C VAL A 49 8.15 -5.76 -27.97
N GLU A 50 7.10 -4.96 -27.73
CA GLU A 50 5.73 -5.34 -28.11
C GLU A 50 5.47 -5.24 -29.61
N GLN A 51 6.13 -4.30 -30.30
CA GLN A 51 6.02 -4.12 -31.76
C GLN A 51 6.51 -5.33 -32.57
N ASP A 52 7.45 -6.10 -32.02
CA ASP A 52 7.98 -7.31 -32.67
C ASP A 52 6.98 -8.50 -32.62
N ARG A 53 5.82 -8.33 -31.97
CA ARG A 53 4.78 -9.37 -31.86
C ARG A 53 3.81 -9.32 -33.03
N SER A 54 3.23 -10.48 -33.37
CA SER A 54 2.20 -10.62 -34.40
C SER A 54 0.91 -9.81 -34.13
N SER A 55 0.60 -9.57 -32.86
CA SER A 55 -0.52 -8.72 -32.42
C SER A 55 -0.04 -7.83 -31.27
N PRO A 56 0.48 -6.62 -31.58
CA PRO A 56 0.97 -5.70 -30.57
C PRO A 56 -0.19 -5.14 -29.74
N SER A 57 0.01 -5.04 -28.43
CA SER A 57 -0.99 -4.50 -27.49
C SER A 57 -0.38 -3.44 -26.59
N VAL A 58 -0.95 -2.23 -26.63
CA VAL A 58 -0.54 -1.12 -25.75
C VAL A 58 -0.71 -1.52 -24.27
N ALA A 59 -1.80 -2.19 -23.91
CA ALA A 59 -2.03 -2.64 -22.54
C ALA A 59 -0.91 -3.56 -22.05
N ARG A 60 -0.42 -4.47 -22.90
CA ARG A 60 0.69 -5.36 -22.56
C ARG A 60 2.00 -4.60 -22.38
N ALA A 61 2.28 -3.61 -23.22
CA ALA A 61 3.45 -2.75 -23.09
C ALA A 61 3.40 -1.91 -21.79
N VAL A 62 2.24 -1.36 -21.44
CA VAL A 62 2.02 -0.63 -20.16
C VAL A 62 2.27 -1.56 -18.98
N LEU A 63 1.65 -2.75 -18.96
CA LEU A 63 1.87 -3.72 -17.89
C LEU A 63 3.35 -4.11 -17.79
N ARG A 64 4.02 -4.35 -18.91
CA ARG A 64 5.46 -4.68 -18.91
C ARG A 64 6.32 -3.54 -18.36
N ALA A 65 5.99 -2.29 -18.66
CA ALA A 65 6.75 -1.13 -18.21
C ALA A 65 6.59 -0.84 -16.70
N PHE A 66 5.38 -1.02 -16.15
CA PHE A 66 5.07 -0.50 -14.81
C PHE A 66 4.76 -1.57 -13.77
N LEU A 67 4.26 -2.75 -14.16
CA LEU A 67 3.86 -3.80 -13.20
C LEU A 67 4.99 -4.22 -12.25
N PRO A 68 6.28 -4.32 -12.66
CA PRO A 68 7.36 -4.65 -11.73
C PRO A 68 7.52 -3.64 -10.59
N ARG A 69 7.28 -2.35 -10.85
CA ARG A 69 7.35 -1.28 -9.82
C ARG A 69 6.21 -1.43 -8.79
N PHE A 70 5.05 -1.88 -9.24
CA PHE A 70 3.87 -2.07 -8.38
C PHE A 70 3.76 -3.46 -7.75
N ALA A 71 4.57 -4.43 -8.17
CA ALA A 71 4.45 -5.82 -7.72
C ALA A 71 4.61 -5.96 -6.19
N SER A 72 5.55 -5.22 -5.59
CA SER A 72 5.76 -5.23 -4.15
C SER A 72 4.58 -4.64 -3.38
N SER A 73 4.04 -3.50 -3.84
CA SER A 73 2.85 -2.88 -3.27
C SER A 73 1.62 -3.77 -3.42
N GLY A 74 1.45 -4.42 -4.57
CA GLY A 74 0.37 -5.37 -4.82
C GLY A 74 0.44 -6.58 -3.90
N LEU A 75 1.65 -7.12 -3.68
CA LEU A 75 1.85 -8.23 -2.74
C LEU A 75 1.54 -7.81 -1.29
N ALA A 76 1.96 -6.62 -0.87
CA ALA A 76 1.64 -6.09 0.45
C ALA A 76 0.12 -5.89 0.64
N LEU A 77 -0.56 -5.36 -0.38
CA LEU A 77 -2.01 -5.20 -0.38
C LEU A 77 -2.72 -6.56 -0.31
N PHE A 78 -2.25 -7.55 -1.07
CA PHE A 78 -2.81 -8.90 -1.02
C PHE A 78 -2.67 -9.53 0.37
N ALA A 79 -1.49 -9.43 0.99
CA ALA A 79 -1.28 -9.91 2.36
C ALA A 79 -2.21 -9.21 3.36
N PHE A 80 -2.36 -7.88 3.25
CA PHE A 80 -3.31 -7.11 4.06
C PHE A 80 -4.76 -7.59 3.89
N MET A 81 -5.18 -7.87 2.66
CA MET A 81 -6.52 -8.42 2.39
C MET A 81 -6.73 -9.81 3.01
N CYS A 82 -5.71 -10.67 3.00
CA CYS A 82 -5.77 -11.97 3.69
C CYS A 82 -5.94 -11.80 5.21
N VAL A 83 -5.23 -10.84 5.82
CA VAL A 83 -5.36 -10.53 7.25
C VAL A 83 -6.76 -9.99 7.55
N GLN A 84 -7.30 -9.07 6.73
CA GLN A 84 -8.67 -8.59 6.90
C GLN A 84 -9.70 -9.71 6.84
N LEU A 85 -9.50 -10.70 5.96
CA LEU A 85 -10.40 -11.86 5.88
C LEU A 85 -10.32 -12.74 7.13
N ALA A 86 -9.21 -12.72 7.86
CA ALA A 86 -9.04 -13.46 9.12
C ALA A 86 -9.70 -12.76 10.33
N GLN A 87 -9.94 -11.44 10.26
CA GLN A 87 -10.50 -10.66 11.38
C GLN A 87 -11.81 -11.20 11.96
N PRO A 88 -12.82 -11.63 11.17
CA PRO A 88 -14.08 -12.16 11.72
C PRO A 88 -13.88 -13.42 12.57
N PHE A 89 -12.88 -14.25 12.26
CA PHE A 89 -12.57 -15.46 13.02
C PHE A 89 -11.97 -15.11 14.38
N LEU A 90 -11.06 -14.13 14.44
CA LEU A 90 -10.47 -13.65 15.69
C LEU A 90 -11.52 -13.03 16.62
N ILE A 91 -12.48 -12.27 16.07
CA ILE A 91 -13.59 -11.71 16.85
C ILE A 91 -14.46 -12.84 17.43
N ARG A 92 -14.76 -13.87 16.63
CA ARG A 92 -15.53 -15.02 17.10
C ARG A 92 -14.82 -15.76 18.24
N GLU A 93 -13.51 -15.96 18.14
CA GLU A 93 -12.69 -16.61 19.15
C GLU A 93 -12.66 -15.79 20.45
N LEU A 94 -12.52 -14.46 20.34
CA LEU A 94 -12.61 -13.55 21.49
C LEU A 94 -13.98 -13.60 22.18
N LEU A 95 -15.07 -13.63 21.41
CA LEU A 95 -16.42 -13.77 21.96
C LEU A 95 -16.62 -15.13 22.63
N GLY A 96 -16.03 -16.19 22.09
CA GLY A 96 -16.00 -17.51 22.70
C GLY A 96 -15.27 -17.50 24.05
N TYR A 97 -14.09 -16.88 24.09
CA TYR A 97 -13.32 -16.70 25.33
C TYR A 97 -14.09 -15.93 26.41
N LEU A 98 -14.87 -14.92 26.03
CA LEU A 98 -15.67 -14.10 26.97
C LEU A 98 -16.97 -14.79 27.44
N SER A 99 -17.31 -15.95 26.90
CA SER A 99 -18.52 -16.66 27.30
C SER A 99 -18.37 -17.24 28.71
N PRO A 100 -19.41 -17.19 29.57
CA PRO A 100 -19.30 -17.53 30.99
C PRO A 100 -18.93 -18.99 31.29
N ASP A 101 -19.03 -19.89 30.31
CA ASP A 101 -18.65 -21.30 30.42
C ASP A 101 -17.21 -21.60 29.94
N SER A 102 -16.43 -20.58 29.55
CA SER A 102 -15.06 -20.77 29.08
C SER A 102 -14.12 -21.09 30.25
N ALA A 103 -13.42 -22.23 30.17
CA ALA A 103 -12.35 -22.62 31.10
C ALA A 103 -10.97 -22.25 30.53
N ASP A 104 -10.92 -21.22 29.69
CA ASP A 104 -9.75 -20.91 28.88
C ASP A 104 -8.74 -20.03 29.63
N ASP A 105 -7.45 -20.34 29.42
CA ASP A 105 -6.33 -19.70 30.11
C ASP A 105 -6.17 -18.23 29.67
N LEU A 106 -5.79 -17.34 30.60
CA LEU A 106 -5.64 -15.90 30.38
C LEU A 106 -4.64 -15.59 29.24
N LYS A 107 -3.64 -16.46 29.07
CA LYS A 107 -2.65 -16.35 27.99
C LYS A 107 -3.29 -16.46 26.60
N HIS A 108 -4.30 -17.31 26.46
CA HIS A 108 -5.00 -17.50 25.20
C HIS A 108 -5.81 -16.25 24.84
N GLY A 109 -6.57 -15.71 25.79
CA GLY A 109 -7.29 -14.44 25.61
C GLY A 109 -6.37 -13.26 25.27
N LEU A 110 -5.20 -13.16 25.92
CA LEU A 110 -4.23 -12.10 25.63
C LEU A 110 -3.62 -12.23 24.23
N LEU A 111 -3.35 -13.45 23.76
CA LEU A 111 -2.83 -13.71 22.43
C LEU A 111 -3.84 -13.34 21.34
N VAL A 112 -5.11 -13.71 21.53
CA VAL A 112 -6.21 -13.37 20.60
C VAL A 112 -6.46 -11.85 20.55
N ALA A 113 -6.39 -11.17 21.71
CA ALA A 113 -6.50 -9.71 21.74
C ALA A 113 -5.33 -9.01 21.03
N PHE A 114 -4.09 -9.51 21.21
CA PHE A 114 -2.91 -8.94 20.57
C PHE A 114 -2.91 -9.16 19.05
N SER A 115 -3.37 -10.31 18.57
CA SER A 115 -3.47 -10.60 17.14
C SER A 115 -4.59 -9.84 16.43
N LEU A 116 -5.60 -9.33 17.16
CA LEU A 116 -6.65 -8.48 16.59
C LEU A 116 -6.18 -7.03 16.32
N VAL A 117 -5.23 -6.55 17.11
CA VAL A 117 -4.73 -5.16 17.08
C VAL A 117 -3.60 -4.98 16.05
N LEU A 118 -2.90 -6.06 15.70
CA LEU A 118 -1.76 -6.08 14.78
C LEU A 118 -2.20 -6.29 13.32
#